data_AF-A0A920TST7-F1
#
_entry.id   AF-A0A920TST7-F1
#
_cell.length_a   1.000
_cell.length_b   1.000
_cell.length_c   1.000
_cell.angle_alpha   90.00
_cell.angle_beta   90.00
_cell.angle_gamma   90.00
#
_symmetry.space_group_name_H-M   'P 1'
#
loop_
_entity.id
_entity.type
_entity.pdbx_description
1 polymer ?
#
loop_
_entity_poly.entity_id
_entity_poly.type
_entity_poly.pdbx_seq_one_letter_code
_entity_poly.pdbx_strand_id
1 'polypeptide(L)' 'MAEQSARSEADSVLGEIRSGGDFEELAQVHSDDIGSAELGGDLGWFRRGAMVAEFDDAAFSMMEDR' A
#
# COMPACT_ATOMS: atom_id res chain seq x y z
N MET A 1 -12.77 -7.89 -14.37
CA MET A 1 -12.91 -8.91 -13.29
C MET A 1 -11.74 -8.81 -12.32
N ALA A 2 -10.49 -8.86 -12.78
CA ALA A 2 -9.30 -8.72 -11.92
C ALA A 2 -9.26 -7.40 -11.12
N GLU A 3 -9.56 -6.25 -11.74
CA GLU A 3 -9.55 -4.94 -11.07
C GLU A 3 -10.54 -4.84 -9.90
N GLN A 4 -11.72 -5.47 -10.04
CA GLN A 4 -12.73 -5.46 -8.99
C GLN A 4 -12.36 -6.41 -7.84
N SER A 5 -11.72 -7.54 -8.15
CA SER A 5 -11.19 -8.46 -7.14
C SER A 5 -10.05 -7.81 -6.35
N ALA A 6 -9.07 -7.22 -7.04
CA ALA A 6 -7.95 -6.52 -6.41
C ALA A 6 -8.42 -5.35 -5.55
N ARG A 7 -9.42 -4.59 -6.01
CA ARG A 7 -10.03 -3.53 -5.21
C ARG A 7 -10.71 -4.06 -3.95
N SER A 8 -11.50 -5.14 -4.07
CA SER A 8 -12.19 -5.73 -2.92
C SER A 8 -11.21 -6.27 -1.88
N GLU A 9 -10.08 -6.83 -2.32
CA GLU A 9 -9.02 -7.30 -1.44
C GLU A 9 -8.33 -6.13 -0.74
N ALA A 10 -7.93 -5.10 -1.47
CA ALA A 10 -7.35 -3.89 -0.90
C ALA A 10 -8.29 -3.21 0.11
N ASP A 11 -9.59 -3.15 -0.19
CA ASP A 11 -10.61 -2.59 0.73
C ASP A 11 -10.74 -3.45 2.01
N SER A 12 -10.57 -4.77 1.93
CA SER A 12 -10.58 -5.68 3.08
C SER A 12 -9.37 -5.43 3.98
N VAL A 13 -8.17 -5.42 3.40
CA VAL A 13 -6.91 -5.20 4.12
C VAL A 13 -6.90 -3.81 4.78
N LEU A 14 -7.43 -2.79 4.09
CA LEU A 14 -7.61 -1.46 4.67
C LEU A 14 -8.54 -1.47 5.90
N GLY A 15 -9.57 -2.31 5.90
CA GLY A 15 -10.45 -2.50 7.05
C GLY A 15 -9.71 -3.09 8.26
N GLU A 16 -8.81 -4.04 8.03
CA GLU A 16 -7.98 -4.66 9.06
C GLU A 16 -6.97 -3.67 9.65
N ILE A 17 -6.27 -2.91 8.80
CA ILE A 17 -5.36 -1.82 9.23
C ILE A 17 -6.10 -0.81 10.10
N ARG A 18 -7.28 -0.34 9.67
CA ARG A 18 -8.10 0.62 10.43
C ARG A 18 -8.63 0.07 11.76
N SER A 19 -8.69 -1.25 11.90
CA SER A 19 -9.09 -1.93 13.13
C SER A 19 -7.91 -2.14 14.10
N GLY A 20 -6.71 -1.67 13.75
CA GLY A 20 -5.49 -1.82 14.55
C GLY A 20 -4.61 -3.00 14.13
N GLY A 21 -4.84 -3.57 12.94
CA GLY A 21 -3.93 -4.54 12.33
C GLY A 21 -2.57 -3.93 12.01
N ASP A 22 -1.53 -4.76 12.02
CA ASP A 22 -0.16 -4.35 11.70
C ASP A 22 0.00 -4.22 10.18
N PHE A 23 0.43 -3.04 9.72
CA PHE A 23 0.59 -2.78 8.29
C PHE A 23 1.70 -3.65 7.68
N GLU A 24 2.81 -3.84 8.39
CA GLU A 24 3.97 -4.57 7.87
C GLU A 24 3.63 -6.05 7.66
N GLU A 25 2.95 -6.68 8.62
CA GLU A 25 2.47 -8.06 8.53
C GLU A 25 1.46 -8.23 7.39
N LEU A 26 0.50 -7.32 7.28
CA LEU A 26 -0.51 -7.37 6.23
C LEU A 26 0.11 -7.15 4.83
N ALA A 27 1.10 -6.26 4.72
CA ALA A 27 1.83 -6.04 3.47
C ALA A 27 2.66 -7.27 3.06
N GLN A 28 3.30 -7.97 4.01
CA GLN A 28 4.03 -9.22 3.75
C GLN A 28 3.12 -10.33 3.21
N VAL A 29 1.86 -10.39 3.69
CA VAL A 29 0.91 -11.45 3.35
C VAL A 29 0.15 -11.15 2.05
N HIS A 30 -0.26 -9.90 1.84
CA HIS A 30 -1.21 -9.52 0.78
C HIS A 30 -0.60 -8.75 -0.38
N SER A 31 0.64 -8.26 -0.28
CA SER A 31 1.23 -7.47 -1.37
C SER A 31 1.66 -8.35 -2.54
N ASP A 32 1.21 -7.99 -3.74
CA ASP A 32 1.69 -8.57 -5.00
C ASP A 32 3.10 -8.08 -5.40
N ASP A 33 3.58 -6.98 -4.79
CA ASP A 33 4.95 -6.50 -5.01
C ASP A 33 5.92 -7.21 -4.07
N ILE A 34 6.46 -8.34 -4.52
CA ILE A 34 7.38 -9.18 -3.73
C ILE A 34 8.57 -8.39 -3.17
N GLY A 35 9.07 -7.38 -3.89
CA GLY A 35 10.25 -6.61 -3.48
C GLY A 35 10.02 -5.79 -2.21
N SER A 36 8.85 -5.14 -2.09
CA SER A 36 8.46 -4.39 -0.91
C SER A 36 7.73 -5.28 0.12
N ALA A 37 7.01 -6.32 -0.31
CA ALA A 37 6.32 -7.26 0.57
C ALA A 37 7.26 -7.83 1.62
N GLU A 38 8.44 -8.32 1.22
CA GLU A 38 9.45 -8.87 2.15
C GLU A 38 9.99 -7.84 3.15
N LEU A 39 9.80 -6.54 2.88
CA LEU A 39 10.19 -5.40 3.71
C LEU A 39 9.00 -4.76 4.43
N GLY A 40 7.88 -5.46 4.58
CA GLY A 40 6.70 -4.92 5.25
C GLY A 40 5.99 -3.81 4.46
N GLY A 41 6.16 -3.79 3.13
CA GLY A 41 5.62 -2.76 2.24
C GLY A 41 6.48 -1.50 2.18
N ASP A 42 7.68 -1.48 2.77
CA ASP A 42 8.58 -0.34 2.68
C ASP A 42 9.14 -0.19 1.25
N LEU A 43 8.90 0.99 0.66
CA LEU A 43 9.41 1.39 -0.65
C LEU A 43 10.70 2.20 -0.57
N GLY A 44 11.16 2.51 0.66
CA GLY A 44 12.28 3.38 0.93
C GLY A 44 12.01 4.84 0.56
N TRP A 45 13.08 5.63 0.51
CA TRP A 45 13.00 7.05 0.15
C TRP A 45 12.95 7.23 -1.37
N PHE A 46 11.84 7.75 -1.88
CA PHE A 46 11.69 8.14 -3.27
C PHE A 46 11.30 9.62 -3.41
N ARG A 47 11.50 10.17 -4.61
CA ARG A 47 11.15 11.55 -4.95
C ARG A 47 9.91 11.56 -5.84
N ARG A 48 9.19 12.69 -5.87
CA ARG A 48 8.14 12.94 -6.88
C ARG A 48 8.63 12.61 -8.29
N GLY A 49 7.80 11.89 -9.04
CA GLY A 49 8.06 11.40 -10.39
C GLY A 49 8.87 10.09 -10.46
N ALA A 50 9.17 9.45 -9.33
CA ALA A 50 9.83 8.14 -9.31
C ALA A 50 8.86 6.97 -9.53
N MET A 51 7.58 7.17 -9.19
CA MET A 51 6.50 6.18 -9.35
C MET A 51 5.55 6.58 -10.48
N VAL A 52 4.61 5.69 -10.82
CA VAL A 52 3.52 6.00 -11.75
C VAL A 52 2.71 7.19 -11.24
N ALA A 53 2.20 8.03 -12.15
CA ALA A 53 1.62 9.33 -11.81
C ALA A 53 0.50 9.24 -10.77
N GLU A 54 -0.38 8.25 -10.90
CA GLU A 54 -1.50 8.03 -9.99
C GLU A 54 -1.05 7.68 -8.57
N PHE A 55 0.04 6.92 -8.43
CA PHE A 55 0.63 6.60 -7.14
C PHE A 55 1.34 7.81 -6.53
N ASP A 56 2.12 8.53 -7.35
CA ASP A 56 2.85 9.72 -6.92
C ASP A 56 1.91 10.80 -6.40
N ASP A 57 0.83 11.09 -7.14
CA ASP A 57 -0.19 12.05 -6.74
C ASP A 57 -0.88 11.64 -5.43
N ALA A 58 -1.20 10.36 -5.25
CA ALA A 58 -1.79 9.86 -4.01
C ALA A 58 -0.81 9.97 -2.84
N ALA A 59 0.41 9.43 -2.98
CA ALA A 59 1.42 9.39 -1.91
C ALA A 59 1.83 10.79 -1.44
N PHE A 60 1.96 11.76 -2.37
CA PHE A 60 2.37 13.13 -2.04
C PHE A 60 1.20 14.08 -1.68
N SER A 61 -0.05 13.66 -1.84
CA SER A 61 -1.23 14.41 -1.39
C SER A 61 -1.74 13.97 -0.01
N MET A 62 -1.29 12.81 0.47
CA MET A 62 -1.60 12.32 1.81
C MET A 62 -1.05 13.27 2.87
N MET A 63 -1.87 13.56 3.88
CA MET A 63 -1.42 14.24 5.08
C MET A 63 -0.61 13.25 5.90
N GLU A 64 0.51 13.68 6.48
CA GLU A 64 1.28 12.83 7.39
C GLU A 64 0.36 12.27 8.48
N ASP A 65 0.42 10.95 8.70
CA ASP A 65 -0.24 10.32 9.85
C ASP A 65 0.33 10.97 11.13
N ARG A 66 -0.56 11.51 11.96
CA ARG A 66 -0.22 12.26 13.16
C ARG A 66 -0.76 11.60 14.41
#